data_AF-A0A7W1I9I7-F1
#
_entry.id   AF-A0A7W1I9I7-F1
#
_cell.length_a   1.000
_cell.length_b   1.000
_cell.length_c   1.000
_cell.angle_alpha   90.00
_cell.angle_beta   90.00
_cell.angle_gamma   90.00
#
_symmetry.space_group_name_H-M   'P 1'
#
loop_
_entity.id
_entity.type
_entity.pdbx_description
1 polymer ?
#
loop_
_entity_poly.entity_id
_entity_poly.type
_entity_poly.pdbx_seq_one_letter_code
_entity_poly.pdbx_strand_id
1 'polypeptide(L)' 'IVDQLYEVVGQIAAEGVSILVVEQFARTVLGVADYAAIMLHGRIVAVGQPADLEDDLSEAYLGGVG' A
#
# COMPACT_ATOMS: atom_id res chain seq x y z
N ILE A 1 8.33 -5.42 -14.81
CA ILE A 1 8.41 -3.96 -15.05
C ILE A 1 7.87 -3.20 -13.85
N VAL A 2 6.65 -3.50 -13.38
CA VAL A 2 6.06 -2.83 -12.21
C VAL A 2 6.88 -3.07 -10.93
N ASP A 3 7.34 -4.29 -10.68
CA ASP A 3 8.15 -4.58 -9.47
C ASP A 3 9.47 -3.78 -9.43
N GLN A 4 10.14 -3.64 -10.58
CA GLN A 4 11.37 -2.83 -10.69
C GLN A 4 11.12 -1.34 -10.42
N LEU A 5 9.96 -0.81 -10.77
CA LEU A 5 9.60 0.57 -10.43
C LEU A 5 9.55 0.74 -8.91
N TYR A 6 8.93 -0.21 -8.20
CA TYR A 6 8.80 -0.14 -6.75
C TYR A 6 10.12 -0.39 -6.01
N GLU A 7 11.02 -1.19 -6.57
CA GLU A 7 12.40 -1.30 -6.07
C GLU A 7 13.12 0.06 -6.14
N VAL A 8 13.00 0.78 -7.27
CA VAL A 8 13.59 2.12 -7.43
C VAL A 8 12.95 3.11 -6.46
N VAL A 9 11.63 3.06 -6.28
CA VAL A 9 10.92 3.89 -5.29
C VAL A 9 11.44 3.62 -3.87
N GLY A 10 11.63 2.36 -3.50
CA GLY A 10 12.19 1.97 -2.20
C GLY A 10 13.62 2.47 -2.00
N GLN A 11 14.45 2.44 -3.05
CA GLN A 11 15.81 3.00 -3.00
C GLN A 11 15.81 4.51 -2.75
N ILE A 12 14.95 5.26 -3.46
CA ILE A 12 14.84 6.71 -3.27
C ILE A 12 14.33 7.04 -1.86
N ALA A 13 13.38 6.26 -1.34
CA ALA A 13 12.90 6.41 0.03
C ALA A 13 14.02 6.19 1.05
N ALA A 14 14.88 5.18 0.84
CA ALA A 14 16.03 4.87 1.70
C ALA A 14 17.10 5.98 1.71
N GLU A 15 17.13 6.87 0.70
CA GLU A 15 17.98 8.06 0.69
C GLU A 15 17.44 9.21 1.56
N GLY A 16 16.30 9.01 2.24
CA GLY A 16 15.68 9.97 3.16
C GLY A 16 14.58 10.83 2.52
N VAL A 17 14.15 10.49 1.30
CA VAL A 17 13.06 11.18 0.61
C VAL A 17 11.72 10.57 1.04
N SER A 18 10.79 11.39 1.52
CA SER A 18 9.41 10.94 1.76
C SER A 18 8.66 10.75 0.44
N ILE A 19 8.07 9.57 0.24
CA ILE A 19 7.29 9.22 -0.94
C ILE A 19 5.89 8.79 -0.53
N LEU A 20 4.88 9.30 -1.23
CA LEU A 20 3.49 8.83 -1.15
C LEU A 20 3.11 8.17 -2.47
N VAL A 21 2.74 6.89 -2.42
CA VAL A 21 2.25 6.14 -3.57
C VAL A 21 0.75 5.96 -3.43
N VAL A 22 0.01 6.23 -4.50
CA VAL A 22 -1.43 5.95 -4.62
C VAL A 22 -1.60 4.93 -5.73
N GLU A 23 -2.13 3.75 -5.41
CA GLU A 23 -2.15 2.61 -6.31
C GLU A 23 -3.47 1.84 -6.24
N GLN A 24 -3.90 1.27 -7.37
CA GLN A 24 -5.08 0.40 -7.44
C GLN A 24 -4.72 -1.06 -7.15
N PHE A 25 -3.47 -1.47 -7.39
CA PHE A 25 -2.90 -2.78 -7.06
C PHE A 25 -1.98 -2.71 -5.82
N ALA A 26 -2.57 -2.41 -4.66
CA ALA A 26 -1.86 -2.13 -3.41
C ALA A 26 -0.95 -3.27 -2.91
N ARG A 27 -1.20 -4.53 -3.29
CA ARG A 27 -0.31 -5.66 -2.92
C ARG A 27 1.12 -5.47 -3.37
N THR A 28 1.34 -4.87 -4.55
CA THR A 28 2.68 -4.71 -5.11
C THR A 28 3.50 -3.66 -4.35
N VAL A 29 2.84 -2.62 -3.81
CA VAL A 29 3.52 -1.55 -3.07
C VAL A 29 3.62 -1.82 -1.57
N LEU A 30 2.72 -2.62 -0.99
CA LEU A 30 2.77 -2.98 0.43
C LEU A 30 4.10 -3.60 0.82
N GLY A 31 4.71 -4.42 -0.05
CA GLY A 31 6.00 -5.05 0.22
C GLY A 31 7.19 -4.09 0.35
N VAL A 32 7.05 -2.84 -0.12
CA VAL A 32 8.11 -1.81 -0.07
C VAL A 32 7.75 -0.59 0.77
N ALA A 33 6.55 -0.54 1.35
CA ALA A 33 6.07 0.60 2.11
C ALA A 33 6.45 0.48 3.60
N ASP A 34 6.80 1.59 4.23
CA ASP A 34 6.97 1.63 5.70
C ASP A 34 5.61 1.64 6.43
N TYR A 35 4.60 2.21 5.77
CA TYR A 35 3.26 2.43 6.29
C TYR A 35 2.26 2.48 5.15
N ALA A 36 1.04 2.00 5.37
CA ALA A 36 -0.01 2.02 4.36
C ALA A 36 -1.36 2.45 4.96
N ALA A 37 -2.23 2.95 4.07
CA ALA A 37 -3.61 3.30 4.38
C ALA A 37 -4.53 2.76 3.29
N ILE A 38 -5.63 2.14 3.69
CA ILE A 38 -6.64 1.62 2.76
C ILE A 38 -7.77 2.65 2.66
N MET A 39 -8.09 3.06 1.43
CA MET A 39 -9.18 3.98 1.14
C MET A 39 -10.31 3.27 0.41
N LEU A 40 -11.52 3.36 0.97
CA LEU A 40 -12.76 2.88 0.34
C LEU A 40 -13.79 4.01 0.33
N HIS A 41 -14.43 4.22 -0.82
CA HIS A 41 -15.48 5.25 -0.99
C HIS A 41 -15.07 6.65 -0.49
N GLY A 42 -13.81 7.04 -0.71
CA GLY A 42 -13.27 8.33 -0.27
C GLY A 42 -13.00 8.44 1.24
N ARG A 43 -13.01 7.33 1.98
CA ARG A 43 -12.68 7.29 3.42
C ARG A 43 -11.55 6.32 3.69
N ILE A 44 -10.66 6.71 4.60
CA ILE A 44 -9.64 5.79 5.11
C ILE A 44 -10.30 4.83 6.09
N VAL A 45 -10.19 3.53 5.83
CA VAL A 45 -10.83 2.48 6.62
C VAL A 45 -9.83 1.71 7.49
N ALA A 46 -8.56 1.68 7.10
CA ALA A 46 -7.49 1.04 7.85
C ALA A 46 -6.16 1.78 7.60
N VAL A 47 -5.28 1.76 8.60
CA VAL A 47 -3.96 2.41 8.59
C VAL A 47 -3.02 1.61 9.48
N GLY A 48 -1.82 1.30 9.00
CA GLY A 48 -0.92 0.42 9.75
C GLY A 48 0.36 0.05 9.00
N GLN A 49 1.14 -0.84 9.61
CA GLN A 49 2.24 -1.48 8.92
C GLN A 49 1.70 -2.42 7.84
N PRO A 50 2.42 -2.62 6.73
CA PRO A 50 1.94 -3.47 5.65
C PRO A 50 1.50 -4.88 6.07
N ALA A 51 2.26 -5.49 6.98
CA ALA A 51 1.99 -6.83 7.49
C ALA A 51 0.67 -6.92 8.28
N ASP A 52 0.27 -5.83 8.94
CA ASP A 52 -0.99 -5.79 9.70
C ASP A 52 -2.21 -5.57 8.78
N LEU A 53 -1.98 -5.13 7.53
CA LEU A 53 -3.02 -4.72 6.59
C LEU A 53 -3.28 -5.75 5.48
N GLU A 54 -2.57 -6.88 5.43
CA GLU A 54 -2.76 -7.88 4.37
C GLU A 54 -4.18 -8.47 4.35
N ASP A 55 -4.72 -8.73 5.54
CA ASP A 55 -6.08 -9.26 5.73
C ASP A 55 -7.12 -8.20 5.34
N ASP A 56 -7.00 -6.99 5.90
CA ASP A 56 -7.88 -5.85 5.60
C ASP A 56 -7.90 -5.52 4.09
N LEU A 57 -6.73 -5.58 3.44
CA LEU A 57 -6.63 -5.33 2.01
C LEU A 57 -7.33 -6.43 1.20
N SER A 58 -7.19 -7.68 1.61
CA SER A 58 -7.84 -8.81 0.94
C SER A 58 -9.36 -8.72 1.07
N GLU A 59 -9.88 -8.31 2.23
CA GLU A 59 -11.30 -8.04 2.44
C GLU A 59 -11.79 -6.87 1.57
N ALA A 60 -11.04 -5.77 1.54
CA ALA A 60 -11.37 -4.59 0.73
C ALA A 60 -11.49 -4.92 -0.78
N TYR A 61 -10.63 -5.80 -1.30
CA TYR A 61 -10.65 -6.22 -2.72
C TYR A 61 -11.82 -7.15 -3.09
N LEU A 62 -12.30 -7.96 -2.16
CA LEU A 62 -13.39 -8.91 -2.41
C LEU A 62 -14.77 -8.24 -2.41
N GLY A 63 -14.82 -6.92 -2.23
CA GLY A 63 -16.04 -6.17 -2.03
C GLY A 63 -16.60 -6.54 -0.66
N GLY A 64 -16.08 -5.88 0.37
CA GLY A 64 -16.52 -6.06 1.75
C GLY A 64 -18.02 -6.21 1.81
N VAL A 65 -18.48 -7.40 2.19
CA VAL A 65 -19.89 -7.70 2.41
C VAL A 65 -20.30 -7.03 3.71
N GLY A 66 -20.63 -5.74 3.59
CA GLY A 66 -21.24 -4.91 4.62
C GLY A 66 -22.32 -4.03 4.00
#